data_AF-A0AA92DY83-F1
#
_entry.id   AF-A0AA92DY83-F1
#
_cell.length_a   1.000
_cell.length_b   1.000
_cell.length_c   1.000
_cell.angle_alpha   90.00
_cell.angle_beta   90.00
_cell.angle_gamma   90.00
#
_symmetry.space_group_name_H-M   'P 1'
#
loop_
_entity.id
_entity.type
_entity.pdbx_description
1 polymer ?
#
loop_
_entity_poly.entity_id
_entity_poly.type
_entity_poly.pdbx_seq_one_letter_code
_entity_poly.pdbx_strand_id
1 'polypeptide(L)'
;MPRLWGEAMQKPIHTGNINGKPVRFFATPLNDGLPDFPWHSTNDLMSACNLDGTARQHFMRMAQRDHVGTMQTIATPDGVVTVAPHYHAQGFVDAMVHVKRVKKRARADYDMAIMEAGKALFPMGMSFEYMIAAFHRWSDTKPAVAGE
;
A
#
# COMPACT_ATOMS: atom_id res chain seq x y z
N MET A 1 13.23 -27.94 -0.16
CA MET A 1 13.73 -27.08 -1.25
C MET A 1 14.07 -25.72 -0.67
N PRO A 2 15.35 -25.35 -0.50
CA PRO A 2 15.74 -24.03 -0.03
C PRO A 2 15.51 -23.02 -1.17
N ARG A 3 14.68 -21.99 -0.95
CA ARG A 3 14.51 -20.89 -1.92
C ARG A 3 15.78 -20.05 -1.92
N LEU A 4 16.27 -19.76 -3.12
CA LEU A 4 17.50 -19.01 -3.39
C LEU A 4 17.36 -17.57 -2.87
N TRP A 5 18.13 -17.22 -1.84
CA TRP A 5 18.28 -15.85 -1.36
C TRP A 5 19.19 -15.08 -2.32
N GLY A 6 18.59 -14.52 -3.37
CA GLY A 6 19.22 -13.58 -4.30
C GLY A 6 18.31 -12.42 -4.68
N GLU A 7 17.11 -12.31 -4.08
CA GLU A 7 16.28 -11.11 -4.24
C GLU A 7 16.97 -9.96 -3.51
N ALA A 8 17.37 -8.93 -4.26
CA ALA A 8 17.89 -7.70 -3.69
C ALA A 8 16.89 -7.15 -2.65
N MET A 9 17.36 -6.90 -1.43
CA MET A 9 16.54 -6.31 -0.37
C MET A 9 15.91 -5.02 -0.89
N GLN A 10 14.58 -4.93 -0.83
CA GLN A 10 13.87 -3.74 -1.29
C GLN A 10 13.98 -2.64 -0.24
N LYS A 11 14.41 -1.46 -0.68
CA LYS A 11 14.43 -0.25 0.15
C LYS A 11 13.16 0.57 -0.12
N PRO A 12 12.62 1.28 0.90
CA PRO A 12 11.56 2.24 0.66
C PRO A 12 12.02 3.28 -0.36
N ILE A 13 11.17 3.57 -1.35
CA ILE A 13 11.40 4.66 -2.31
C ILE A 13 11.03 6.02 -1.70
N HIS A 14 10.17 6.01 -0.67
CA HIS A 14 9.75 7.18 0.07
C HIS A 14 9.21 6.77 1.45
N THR A 15 9.29 7.68 2.42
CA THR A 15 8.61 7.54 3.72
C THR A 15 7.78 8.80 3.95
N GLY A 16 6.46 8.66 3.89
CA GLY A 16 5.52 9.76 4.09
C GLY A 16 5.04 9.84 5.54
N ASN A 17 4.52 11.00 5.95
CA ASN A 17 3.89 11.17 7.25
C ASN A 17 2.36 11.15 7.08
N ILE A 18 1.70 10.17 7.68
CA ILE A 18 0.24 10.02 7.64
C ILE A 18 -0.27 10.05 9.06
N ASN A 19 -1.18 10.99 9.36
CA ASN A 19 -1.74 11.16 10.69
C ASN A 19 -0.66 11.25 11.80
N GLY A 20 0.46 11.92 11.50
CA GLY A 20 1.57 12.12 12.42
C GLY A 20 2.55 10.94 12.53
N LYS A 21 2.40 9.87 11.75
CA LYS A 21 3.25 8.68 11.81
C LYS A 21 3.89 8.34 10.45
N PRO A 22 5.14 7.82 10.45
CA PRO A 22 5.81 7.45 9.22
C PRO A 22 5.17 6.21 8.56
N VAL A 23 5.03 6.25 7.25
CA VAL A 23 4.57 5.13 6.41
C VAL A 23 5.52 4.97 5.23
N ARG A 24 6.14 3.79 5.12
CA ARG A 24 7.06 3.46 4.04
C ARG A 24 6.30 3.09 2.77
N PHE A 25 6.78 3.60 1.65
CA PHE A 25 6.32 3.29 0.30
C PHE A 25 7.44 2.60 -0.49
N PHE A 26 7.05 1.69 -1.37
CA PHE A 26 7.95 0.82 -2.14
C PHE A 26 7.55 0.85 -3.61
N ALA A 27 8.48 0.49 -4.49
CA ALA A 27 8.14 0.08 -5.85
C ALA A 27 7.24 -1.17 -5.78
N THR A 28 6.48 -1.44 -6.85
CA THR A 28 5.75 -2.71 -6.93
C THR A 28 6.74 -3.87 -6.85
N PRO A 29 6.50 -4.89 -6.01
CA PRO A 29 7.34 -6.08 -5.96
C PRO A 29 7.06 -7.06 -7.10
N LEU A 30 6.08 -6.75 -7.96
CA LEU A 30 5.69 -7.59 -9.07
C LEU A 30 6.61 -7.35 -10.27
N ASN A 31 7.28 -8.41 -10.72
CA ASN A 31 8.27 -8.36 -11.81
C ASN A 31 7.63 -8.69 -13.18
N ASP A 32 6.41 -8.21 -13.44
CA ASP A 32 5.67 -8.47 -14.68
C ASP A 32 5.78 -7.34 -15.73
N GLY A 33 6.45 -6.25 -15.38
CA GLY A 33 6.68 -5.11 -16.27
C GLY A 33 5.44 -4.25 -16.52
N LEU A 34 4.33 -4.51 -15.84
CA LEU A 34 3.10 -3.74 -15.99
C LEU A 34 3.10 -2.50 -15.07
N PRO A 35 2.52 -1.36 -15.52
CA PRO A 35 2.37 -0.17 -14.70
C PRO A 35 1.67 -0.43 -13.37
N ASP A 36 2.20 0.17 -12.32
CA ASP A 36 1.61 0.14 -10.98
C ASP A 36 1.92 1.44 -10.22
N PHE A 37 1.07 1.77 -9.25
CA PHE A 37 1.33 2.84 -8.30
C PHE A 37 2.31 2.36 -7.23
N PRO A 38 2.97 3.25 -6.46
CA PRO A 38 3.74 2.84 -5.31
C PRO A 38 2.92 1.99 -4.33
N TRP A 39 3.55 0.95 -3.80
CA TRP A 39 2.96 0.11 -2.76
C TRP A 39 3.30 0.69 -1.38
N HIS A 40 2.51 0.36 -0.37
CA HIS A 40 2.70 0.87 1.00
C HIS A 40 2.93 -0.29 1.98
N SER A 41 3.66 -0.04 3.06
CA SER A 41 3.70 -0.95 4.22
C SER A 41 2.33 -0.98 4.89
N THR A 42 1.66 -2.13 4.86
CA THR A 42 0.34 -2.28 5.50
C THR A 42 0.43 -2.10 7.01
N ASN A 43 1.50 -2.60 7.64
CA ASN A 43 1.70 -2.45 9.08
C ASN A 43 1.93 -1.00 9.50
N ASP A 44 2.71 -0.25 8.72
CA ASP A 44 2.96 1.17 9.02
C ASP A 44 1.66 1.97 8.89
N LEU A 45 0.85 1.72 7.84
CA LEU A 45 -0.42 2.40 7.62
C LEU A 45 -1.46 2.09 8.71
N MET A 46 -1.60 0.82 9.12
CA MET A 46 -2.47 0.49 10.25
C MET A 46 -2.00 1.16 11.56
N SER A 47 -0.68 1.31 11.73
CA SER A 47 -0.12 2.04 12.86
C SER A 47 -0.45 3.54 12.79
N ALA A 48 -0.34 4.16 11.62
CA ALA A 48 -0.77 5.52 11.32
C ALA A 48 -2.26 5.74 11.66
N CYS A 49 -3.09 4.73 11.43
CA CYS A 49 -4.51 4.76 11.78
C CYS A 49 -4.85 4.42 13.24
N ASN A 50 -3.86 4.30 14.13
CA ASN A 50 -4.05 4.00 15.56
C ASN A 50 -4.85 2.69 15.81
N LEU A 51 -4.65 1.67 14.98
CA LEU A 51 -5.09 0.32 15.31
C LEU A 51 -4.13 -0.25 16.37
N ASP A 52 -4.69 -0.89 17.40
CA ASP A 52 -3.91 -1.67 18.36
C ASP A 52 -3.49 -3.03 17.77
N GLY A 53 -2.68 -3.80 18.51
CA GLY A 53 -2.17 -5.08 18.03
C GLY A 53 -3.26 -6.09 17.64
N THR A 54 -4.35 -6.14 18.41
CA THR A 54 -5.46 -7.06 18.18
C THR A 54 -6.23 -6.68 16.91
N ALA A 55 -6.56 -5.39 16.76
CA ALA A 55 -7.23 -4.86 15.58
C ALA A 55 -6.38 -5.04 14.31
N ARG A 56 -5.06 -4.81 14.40
CA ARG A 56 -4.12 -5.07 13.29
C ARG A 56 -4.13 -6.53 12.87
N GLN A 57 -4.03 -7.45 13.82
CA GLN A 57 -4.06 -8.89 13.51
C GLN A 57 -5.38 -9.31 12.86
N HIS A 58 -6.50 -8.80 13.38
CA HIS A 58 -7.81 -9.07 12.81
C HIS A 58 -7.91 -8.54 11.37
N PHE A 59 -7.50 -7.30 11.14
CA PHE A 59 -7.49 -6.69 9.81
C PHE A 59 -6.58 -7.45 8.85
N MET A 60 -5.38 -7.85 9.26
CA MET A 60 -4.46 -8.61 8.42
C MET A 60 -5.04 -9.98 8.02
N ARG A 61 -5.72 -10.68 8.94
CA ARG A 61 -6.39 -11.95 8.62
C ARG A 61 -7.53 -11.74 7.62
N MET A 62 -8.32 -10.69 7.81
CA MET A 62 -9.40 -10.33 6.89
C MET A 62 -8.86 -9.97 5.51
N ALA A 63 -7.84 -9.10 5.44
CA ALA A 63 -7.21 -8.70 4.19
C ALA A 63 -6.57 -9.89 3.46
N GLN A 64 -5.91 -10.80 4.18
CA GLN A 64 -5.36 -12.02 3.60
C GLN A 64 -6.44 -12.97 3.07
N ARG A 65 -7.62 -13.01 3.69
CA ARG A 65 -8.74 -13.85 3.25
C ARG A 65 -9.48 -13.24 2.06
N ASP A 66 -9.72 -11.94 2.09
CA ASP A 66 -10.61 -11.26 1.15
C ASP A 66 -9.86 -10.71 -0.07
N HIS A 67 -8.53 -10.60 0.02
CA HIS A 67 -7.66 -10.12 -1.05
C HIS A 67 -6.45 -11.04 -1.25
N VAL A 68 -6.72 -12.35 -1.31
CA VAL A 68 -5.68 -13.37 -1.55
C VAL A 68 -4.88 -13.01 -2.80
N GLY A 69 -3.56 -12.98 -2.66
CA GLY A 69 -2.62 -12.78 -3.79
C GLY A 69 -2.33 -11.33 -4.17
N THR A 70 -3.05 -10.34 -3.63
CA THR A 70 -2.82 -8.93 -3.96
C THR A 70 -1.79 -8.27 -3.03
N MET A 71 -1.58 -8.82 -1.83
CA MET A 71 -0.55 -8.38 -0.90
C MET A 71 0.72 -9.22 -1.05
N GLN A 72 1.88 -8.60 -0.84
CA GLN A 72 3.17 -9.27 -0.95
C GLN A 72 3.99 -9.08 0.32
N THR A 73 4.86 -10.05 0.61
CA THR A 73 5.80 -9.95 1.73
C THR A 73 7.20 -9.83 1.16
N ILE A 74 7.86 -8.71 1.45
CA ILE A 74 9.18 -8.38 0.92
C ILE A 74 10.22 -8.33 2.04
N ALA A 75 11.46 -8.68 1.71
CA ALA A 75 12.60 -8.47 2.59
C ALA A 75 13.12 -7.04 2.42
N THR A 76 13.31 -6.34 3.54
CA THR A 76 13.93 -5.01 3.60
C THR A 76 15.15 -5.06 4.53
N PRO A 77 16.07 -4.07 4.48
CA PRO A 77 17.18 -4.01 5.43
C PRO A 77 16.76 -4.00 6.91
N ASP A 78 15.56 -3.50 7.21
CA ASP A 78 15.00 -3.41 8.56
C ASP A 78 14.14 -4.64 8.93
N GLY A 79 14.16 -5.67 8.10
CA GLY A 79 13.38 -6.89 8.27
C GLY A 79 12.27 -7.07 7.24
N VAL A 80 11.38 -8.02 7.51
CA VAL A 80 10.32 -8.40 6.57
C VAL A 80 9.10 -7.48 6.74
N VAL A 81 8.54 -7.03 5.61
CA VAL A 81 7.39 -6.13 5.57
C VAL A 81 6.32 -6.69 4.64
N THR A 82 5.06 -6.64 5.07
CA THR A 82 3.93 -6.86 4.17
C THR A 82 3.55 -5.54 3.50
N VAL A 83 3.54 -5.55 2.18
CA VAL A 83 3.18 -4.44 1.33
C VAL A 83 1.89 -4.73 0.56
N ALA A 84 1.14 -3.68 0.25
CA ALA A 84 -0.07 -3.78 -0.55
C ALA A 84 -0.19 -2.65 -1.59
N PRO A 85 -0.96 -2.86 -2.66
CA PRO A 85 -1.19 -1.86 -3.71
C PRO A 85 -1.87 -0.60 -3.17
N HIS A 86 -1.80 0.48 -3.94
CA HIS A 86 -2.38 1.77 -3.60
C HIS A 86 -3.89 1.71 -3.25
N TYR A 87 -4.69 0.93 -3.99
CA TYR A 87 -6.14 0.88 -3.78
C TYR A 87 -6.53 0.28 -2.41
N HIS A 88 -5.73 -0.63 -1.86
CA HIS A 88 -5.95 -1.17 -0.51
C HIS A 88 -5.88 -0.05 0.53
N ALA A 89 -4.85 0.80 0.41
CA ALA A 89 -4.67 1.91 1.33
C ALA A 89 -5.77 2.96 1.17
N GLN A 90 -6.21 3.28 -0.06
CA GLN A 90 -7.33 4.21 -0.25
C GLN A 90 -8.59 3.72 0.47
N GLY A 91 -9.02 2.48 0.20
CA GLY A 91 -10.20 1.90 0.85
C GLY A 91 -10.04 1.82 2.37
N PHE A 92 -8.86 1.45 2.85
CA PHE A 92 -8.58 1.38 4.29
C PHE A 92 -8.63 2.76 4.97
N VAL A 93 -7.94 3.76 4.41
CA VAL A 93 -7.91 5.12 4.97
C VAL A 93 -9.31 5.72 4.96
N ASP A 94 -10.09 5.54 3.89
CA ASP A 94 -11.47 5.99 3.81
C ASP A 94 -12.35 5.34 4.87
N ALA A 95 -12.23 4.02 5.07
CA ALA A 95 -12.93 3.31 6.11
C ALA A 95 -12.55 3.85 7.51
N MET A 96 -11.27 4.10 7.76
CA MET A 96 -10.79 4.65 9.04
C MET A 96 -11.26 6.08 9.29
N VAL A 97 -11.36 6.91 8.26
CA VAL A 97 -11.98 8.25 8.34
C VAL A 97 -13.48 8.12 8.62
N HIS A 98 -14.17 7.22 7.93
CA HIS A 98 -15.61 7.01 8.07
C HIS A 98 -15.99 6.60 9.51
N VAL A 99 -15.27 5.64 10.09
CA VAL A 99 -15.47 5.20 11.49
C VAL A 99 -14.82 6.15 12.52
N LYS A 100 -14.35 7.34 12.08
CA LYS A 100 -13.78 8.41 12.91
C LYS A 100 -12.55 7.99 13.72
N ARG A 101 -11.81 6.97 13.28
CA ARG A 101 -10.55 6.53 13.91
C ARG A 101 -9.40 7.49 13.61
N VAL A 102 -9.43 8.09 12.42
CA VAL A 102 -8.51 9.16 12.01
C VAL A 102 -9.28 10.39 11.52
N LYS A 103 -8.61 11.55 11.52
CA LYS A 103 -9.19 12.79 10.99
C LYS A 103 -9.22 12.71 9.45
N LYS A 104 -10.14 13.45 8.82
CA LYS A 104 -10.22 13.59 7.34
C LYS A 104 -8.89 13.95 6.69
N ARG A 105 -8.04 14.72 7.38
CA ARG A 105 -6.69 15.09 6.93
C ARG A 105 -5.80 13.88 6.64
N ALA A 106 -5.99 12.74 7.30
CA ALA A 106 -5.20 11.53 7.03
C ALA A 106 -5.29 11.06 5.56
N ARG A 107 -6.43 11.30 4.90
CA ARG A 107 -6.58 11.02 3.47
C ARG A 107 -5.71 11.94 2.63
N ALA A 108 -5.75 13.24 2.89
CA ALA A 108 -4.89 14.21 2.21
C ALA A 108 -3.40 13.94 2.47
N ASP A 109 -3.03 13.57 3.70
CA ASP A 109 -1.66 13.19 4.05
C ASP A 109 -1.20 11.97 3.23
N TYR A 110 -2.06 10.95 3.08
CA TYR A 110 -1.77 9.77 2.24
C TYR A 110 -1.65 10.14 0.76
N ASP A 111 -2.58 10.94 0.23
CA ASP A 111 -2.57 11.37 -1.17
C ASP A 111 -1.32 12.19 -1.51
N MET A 112 -0.84 13.04 -0.59
CA MET A 112 0.45 13.74 -0.76
C MET A 112 1.62 12.76 -0.73
N ALA A 113 1.65 11.85 0.24
CA ALA A 113 2.75 10.89 0.41
C ALA A 113 2.90 9.94 -0.79
N ILE A 114 1.79 9.46 -1.36
CA ILE A 114 1.84 8.58 -2.54
C ILE A 114 2.32 9.36 -3.78
N MET A 115 1.97 10.63 -3.92
CA MET A 115 2.45 11.47 -5.02
C MET A 115 3.96 11.71 -4.91
N GLU A 116 4.47 11.99 -3.72
CA GLU A 116 5.92 12.11 -3.49
C GLU A 116 6.66 10.77 -3.73
N ALA A 117 6.08 9.64 -3.31
CA ALA A 117 6.60 8.33 -3.66
C ALA A 117 6.60 8.09 -5.18
N GLY A 118 5.56 8.54 -5.88
CA GLY A 118 5.45 8.47 -7.33
C GLY A 118 6.57 9.22 -8.05
N LYS A 119 6.99 10.38 -7.55
CA LYS A 119 8.13 11.13 -8.11
C LYS A 119 9.45 10.36 -8.02
N ALA A 120 9.62 9.50 -7.03
CA ALA A 120 10.82 8.66 -6.93
C ALA A 120 10.86 7.57 -8.01
N LEU A 121 9.70 7.07 -8.46
CA LEU A 121 9.61 6.14 -9.58
C LEU A 121 9.65 6.86 -10.94
N PHE A 122 9.06 8.05 -11.01
CA PHE A 122 8.91 8.84 -12.23
C PHE A 122 9.37 10.28 -12.00
N PRO A 123 10.69 10.56 -12.00
CA PRO A 123 11.22 11.89 -11.71
C PRO A 123 10.74 12.98 -12.68
N MET A 124 10.44 12.61 -13.93
CA MET A 124 9.91 13.51 -14.95
C MET A 124 8.37 13.58 -14.95
N GLY A 125 7.73 12.97 -13.96
CA GLY A 125 6.29 12.75 -13.92
C GLY A 125 5.86 11.45 -14.58
N MET A 126 4.73 10.94 -14.13
CA MET A 126 4.09 9.73 -14.67
C MET A 126 3.22 10.14 -15.87
N SER A 127 3.31 9.45 -17.00
CA SER A 127 2.42 9.73 -18.13
C SER A 127 0.97 9.41 -17.77
N PHE A 128 0.02 10.10 -18.43
CA PHE A 128 -1.40 9.84 -18.24
C PHE A 128 -1.78 8.39 -18.61
N GLU A 129 -1.17 7.84 -19.66
CA GLU A 129 -1.33 6.45 -20.09
C GLU A 129 -0.85 5.47 -19.01
N TYR A 130 0.30 5.74 -18.38
CA TYR A 130 0.79 4.91 -17.28
C TYR A 130 -0.17 4.96 -16.09
N MET A 131 -0.68 6.14 -15.72
CA MET A 131 -1.66 6.28 -14.63
C MET A 131 -2.95 5.49 -14.91
N ILE A 132 -3.47 5.55 -16.14
CA ILE A 132 -4.64 4.77 -16.56
C ILE A 132 -4.35 3.27 -16.47
N ALA A 133 -3.20 2.82 -16.99
CA ALA A 133 -2.82 1.41 -16.95
C ALA A 133 -2.66 0.90 -15.50
N ALA A 134 -2.00 1.68 -14.63
CA ALA A 134 -1.85 1.34 -13.21
C ALA A 134 -3.19 1.32 -12.46
N PHE A 135 -4.14 2.19 -12.84
CA PHE A 135 -5.49 2.17 -12.28
C PHE A 135 -6.27 0.92 -12.74
N HIS A 136 -6.22 0.60 -14.03
CA HIS A 136 -6.91 -0.56 -14.59
C HIS A 136 -6.34 -1.90 -14.12
N ARG A 137 -5.04 -1.94 -13.78
CA ARG A 137 -4.39 -3.13 -13.23
C ARG A 137 -5.20 -3.78 -12.09
N TRP A 138 -5.84 -2.96 -11.25
CA TRP A 138 -6.57 -3.41 -10.08
C TRP A 138 -8.08 -3.18 -10.15
N SER A 139 -8.60 -2.59 -11.25
CA SER A 139 -10.04 -2.34 -11.40
C SER A 139 -10.84 -3.63 -11.48
N ASP A 140 -10.26 -4.67 -12.09
CA ASP A 140 -10.92 -5.96 -12.33
C ASP A 140 -10.82 -6.92 -11.14
N THR A 141 -9.96 -6.60 -10.17
CA THR A 141 -9.77 -7.35 -8.92
C THR A 141 -10.58 -6.80 -7.75
N LYS A 142 -11.37 -5.74 -7.95
CA LYS A 142 -12.27 -5.25 -6.89
C LYS A 142 -13.29 -6.34 -6.60
N PRO A 143 -13.34 -6.91 -5.37
CA PRO A 143 -14.51 -7.71 -5.01
C PRO A 143 -15.74 -6.82 -5.21
N ALA A 144 -16.79 -7.37 -5.83
CA ALA A 144 -18.07 -6.70 -5.91
C ALA A 144 -18.42 -6.18 -4.51
N VAL A 145 -18.65 -4.88 -4.39
CA VAL A 145 -19.17 -4.30 -3.15
C VAL A 145 -20.47 -5.07 -2.88
N ALA A 146 -20.51 -5.87 -1.83
CA ALA A 146 -21.75 -6.53 -1.42
C ALA A 146 -22.78 -5.40 -1.22
N GLY A 147 -23.86 -5.48 -1.99
CA GLY A 147 -24.82 -4.40 -2.21
C GLY A 147 -25.36 -3.80 -0.92
N GLU A 148 -25.66 -2.51 -1.01
CA GLU A 148 -26.63 -1.83 -0.14
C GLU A 148 -28.03 -2.45 -0.29
#